data_AF-A0A5C1A5M8-F1
#
_entry.id   AF-A0A5C1A5M8-F1
#
_cell.length_a   1.000
_cell.length_b   1.000
_cell.length_c   1.000
_cell.angle_alpha   90.00
_cell.angle_beta   90.00
_cell.angle_gamma   90.00
#
_symmetry.space_group_name_H-M   'P 1'
#
loop_
_entity.id
_entity.type
_entity.pdbx_description
1 polymer ?
#
loop_
_entity_poly.entity_id
_entity_poly.type
_entity_poly.pdbx_seq_one_letter_code
_entity_poly.pdbx_strand_id
1 'polypeptide(L)'
;MTLVRLAAFLVGVSLLLSPTRGDDFKPDAGFTALFNGKDLTGWKKTKGGDSLDGKAEAYDKRFTVADGTLVIDPKVKGDVHIETQKVLPKDVHIRFEFKADAKCNNDLFLHGTKFDISKANVKELKEDTWQTLDVIVKANKAEFKLDGAMVKTIATKGEPTSFRIRAEFGGLVVRKLQMIEVK
;
A
#
# COMPACT_ATOMS: atom_id res chain seq x y z
N MET A 1 -18.26 -54.12 38.14
CA MET A 1 -16.97 -54.38 37.46
C MET A 1 -17.24 -54.46 35.97
N THR A 2 -16.73 -53.68 35.04
CA THR A 2 -15.86 -52.49 35.02
C THR A 2 -16.08 -51.87 33.62
N LEU A 3 -16.12 -50.55 33.52
CA LEU A 3 -16.19 -49.80 32.26
C LEU A 3 -15.03 -50.15 31.31
N VAL A 4 -15.29 -50.11 30.00
CA VAL A 4 -14.34 -49.55 29.03
C VAL A 4 -15.11 -48.74 27.98
N ARG A 5 -14.94 -47.42 28.03
CA ARG A 5 -15.33 -46.50 26.94
C ARG A 5 -14.14 -46.40 25.99
N LEU A 6 -14.31 -46.78 24.73
CA LEU A 6 -13.35 -46.46 23.67
C LEU A 6 -13.76 -45.12 23.04
N ALA A 7 -13.07 -44.05 23.42
CA ALA A 7 -13.10 -42.79 22.71
C ALA A 7 -12.08 -42.86 21.57
N ALA A 8 -12.55 -42.93 20.32
CA ALA A 8 -11.68 -42.82 19.15
C ALA A 8 -11.36 -41.33 18.92
N PHE A 9 -10.08 -40.99 19.01
CA PHE A 9 -9.54 -39.66 18.77
C PHE A 9 -9.55 -39.38 17.26
N LEU A 10 -10.44 -38.49 16.79
CA LEU A 10 -10.37 -37.94 15.44
C LEU A 10 -9.24 -36.91 15.39
N VAL A 11 -8.11 -37.28 14.78
CA VAL A 11 -7.06 -36.32 14.42
C VAL A 11 -7.59 -35.47 13.27
N GLY A 12 -8.10 -34.29 13.61
CA GLY A 12 -8.41 -33.24 12.64
C GLY A 12 -7.11 -32.69 12.07
N VAL A 13 -6.72 -33.15 10.88
CA VAL A 13 -5.70 -32.47 10.09
C VAL A 13 -6.33 -31.18 9.57
N SER A 14 -6.15 -30.08 10.29
CA SER A 14 -6.44 -28.75 9.79
C SER A 14 -5.46 -28.45 8.67
N LEU A 15 -5.90 -28.59 7.42
CA LEU A 15 -5.21 -28.02 6.26
C LEU A 15 -5.17 -26.50 6.45
N LEU A 16 -4.01 -25.98 6.86
CA LEU A 16 -3.72 -24.56 6.76
C LEU A 16 -3.63 -24.22 5.27
N LEU A 17 -4.74 -23.76 4.71
CA LEU A 17 -4.76 -23.07 3.42
C LEU A 17 -3.89 -21.82 3.57
N SER A 18 -2.63 -21.94 3.13
CA SER A 18 -1.81 -20.76 2.86
C SER A 18 -2.50 -20.01 1.72
N PRO A 19 -2.77 -18.70 1.85
CA PRO A 19 -3.32 -17.94 0.73
C PRO A 19 -2.35 -18.04 -0.45
N THR A 20 -2.94 -18.32 -1.58
CA THR A 20 -2.29 -18.63 -2.85
C THR A 20 -1.42 -17.47 -3.33
N ARG A 21 -0.29 -17.88 -3.90
CA ARG A 21 0.67 -17.13 -4.70
C ARG A 21 0.01 -16.02 -5.53
N GLY A 22 0.34 -14.75 -5.22
CA GLY A 22 0.02 -13.57 -6.04
C GLY A 22 -1.31 -13.67 -6.78
N ASP A 23 -2.41 -13.84 -6.05
CA ASP A 23 -3.76 -13.84 -6.62
C ASP A 23 -3.86 -12.68 -7.62
N ASP A 24 -4.42 -12.95 -8.81
CA ASP A 24 -4.71 -11.93 -9.82
C ASP A 24 -5.57 -10.84 -9.16
N PHE A 25 -4.92 -9.79 -8.64
CA PHE A 25 -5.59 -8.72 -7.93
C PHE A 25 -6.61 -8.10 -8.87
N LYS A 26 -7.88 -8.24 -8.52
CA LYS A 26 -8.99 -7.58 -9.18
C LYS A 26 -9.38 -6.38 -8.33
N PRO A 27 -9.32 -5.15 -8.88
CA PRO A 27 -9.84 -3.97 -8.20
C PRO A 27 -11.29 -4.16 -7.75
N ASP A 28 -11.66 -3.46 -6.69
CA ASP A 28 -13.05 -3.39 -6.22
C ASP A 28 -13.95 -2.81 -7.32
N ALA A 29 -15.26 -3.04 -7.21
CA ALA A 29 -16.21 -2.53 -8.20
C ALA A 29 -16.10 -1.00 -8.37
N GLY A 30 -15.84 -0.56 -9.60
CA GLY A 30 -15.64 0.85 -9.95
C GLY A 30 -14.21 1.37 -9.76
N PHE A 31 -13.35 0.63 -9.06
CA PHE A 31 -11.94 0.97 -8.92
C PHE A 31 -11.12 0.51 -10.13
N THR A 32 -10.01 1.20 -10.36
CA THR A 32 -8.97 0.85 -11.33
C THR A 32 -7.65 0.65 -10.58
N ALA A 33 -6.87 -0.36 -10.96
CA ALA A 33 -5.55 -0.58 -10.39
C ALA A 33 -4.58 0.58 -10.72
N LEU A 34 -3.87 1.09 -9.70
CA LEU A 34 -2.68 1.93 -9.88
C LEU A 34 -1.39 1.09 -9.85
N PHE A 35 -1.46 -0.10 -9.27
CA PHE A 35 -0.38 -1.07 -9.25
C PHE A 35 -0.90 -2.43 -9.75
N ASN A 36 -0.20 -3.02 -10.71
CA ASN A 36 -0.64 -4.24 -11.39
C ASN A 36 -0.25 -5.53 -10.65
N GLY A 37 0.53 -5.44 -9.56
CA GLY A 37 1.01 -6.61 -8.80
C GLY A 37 2.19 -7.36 -9.43
N LYS A 38 2.69 -6.94 -10.60
CA LYS A 38 3.66 -7.68 -11.41
C LYS A 38 4.97 -6.91 -11.59
N ASP A 39 4.88 -5.62 -11.85
CA ASP A 39 6.02 -4.74 -12.09
C ASP A 39 5.63 -3.27 -11.84
N LEU A 40 6.54 -2.35 -12.14
CA LEU A 40 6.37 -0.91 -11.99
C LEU A 40 5.75 -0.25 -13.24
N THR A 41 5.00 -0.98 -14.07
CA THR A 41 4.26 -0.39 -15.19
C THR A 41 3.26 0.66 -14.71
N GLY A 42 3.28 1.82 -15.38
CA GLY A 42 2.54 3.02 -14.98
C GLY A 42 3.26 3.87 -13.95
N TRP A 43 4.51 3.54 -13.58
CA TRP A 43 5.32 4.30 -12.63
C TRP A 43 6.58 4.88 -13.28
N LYS A 44 7.13 5.92 -12.66
CA LYS A 44 8.40 6.54 -13.03
C LYS A 44 9.17 7.00 -11.80
N LYS A 45 10.47 7.21 -11.95
CA LYS A 45 11.27 7.94 -10.96
C LYS A 45 10.80 9.38 -10.90
N THR A 46 10.58 9.92 -9.69
CA THR A 46 10.21 11.35 -9.55
C THR A 46 11.37 12.25 -10.00
N LYS A 47 12.60 11.93 -9.59
CA LYS A 47 13.79 12.64 -10.05
C LYS A 47 14.21 12.09 -11.41
N GLY A 48 14.35 12.98 -12.40
CA GLY A 48 14.75 12.63 -13.78
C GLY A 48 13.61 12.14 -14.66
N GLY A 49 12.52 11.62 -14.09
CA GLY A 49 11.34 11.22 -14.86
C GLY A 49 11.48 9.89 -15.59
N ASP A 50 12.56 9.13 -15.37
CA ASP A 50 12.78 7.83 -16.02
C ASP A 50 11.57 6.91 -15.82
N SER A 51 11.03 6.37 -16.92
CA SER A 51 10.00 5.35 -16.84
C SER A 51 10.52 4.09 -16.13
N LEU A 52 9.62 3.47 -15.36
CA LEU A 52 9.82 2.20 -14.69
C LEU A 52 8.96 1.09 -15.31
N ASP A 53 8.38 1.31 -16.50
CA ASP A 53 7.56 0.32 -17.17
C ASP A 53 8.29 -1.01 -17.38
N GLY A 54 7.60 -2.10 -17.05
CA GLY A 54 8.13 -3.47 -17.10
C GLY A 54 9.25 -3.78 -16.10
N LYS A 55 9.66 -2.83 -15.24
CA LYS A 55 10.74 -3.07 -14.26
C LYS A 55 10.18 -3.65 -12.97
N ALA A 56 10.81 -4.71 -12.48
CA ALA A 56 10.52 -5.27 -11.16
C ALA A 56 11.19 -4.50 -10.01
N GLU A 57 12.14 -3.60 -10.30
CA GLU A 57 12.91 -2.89 -9.28
C GLU A 57 13.29 -1.45 -9.70
N ALA A 58 13.53 -0.60 -8.71
CA ALA A 58 14.07 0.74 -8.89
C ALA A 58 14.99 1.14 -7.73
N TYR A 59 15.96 2.01 -8.03
CA TYR A 59 16.94 2.56 -7.07
C TYR A 59 17.69 1.46 -6.30
N ASP A 60 18.43 0.61 -7.01
CA ASP A 60 19.23 -0.48 -6.44
C ASP A 60 18.41 -1.38 -5.49
N LYS A 61 17.19 -1.75 -5.92
CA LYS A 61 16.22 -2.57 -5.19
C LYS A 61 15.59 -1.90 -3.97
N ARG A 62 15.77 -0.58 -3.79
CA ARG A 62 15.03 0.17 -2.76
C ARG A 62 13.53 0.05 -2.94
N PHE A 63 13.05 0.06 -4.18
CA PHE A 63 11.71 -0.40 -4.53
C PHE A 63 11.83 -1.73 -5.27
N THR A 64 11.09 -2.74 -4.84
CA THR A 64 11.05 -4.06 -5.48
C THR A 64 9.60 -4.54 -5.59
N VAL A 65 9.25 -5.17 -6.70
CA VAL A 65 7.98 -5.86 -6.88
C VAL A 65 8.19 -7.36 -6.73
N ALA A 66 7.52 -7.96 -5.76
CA ALA A 66 7.56 -9.39 -5.52
C ALA A 66 6.23 -9.86 -4.93
N ASP A 67 5.76 -11.04 -5.35
CA ASP A 67 4.58 -11.72 -4.81
C ASP A 67 3.31 -10.84 -4.73
N GLY A 68 3.05 -10.03 -5.76
CA GLY A 68 1.88 -9.15 -5.78
C GLY A 68 2.02 -7.88 -4.95
N THR A 69 3.22 -7.59 -4.44
CA THR A 69 3.49 -6.47 -3.53
C THR A 69 4.57 -5.53 -4.06
N LEU A 70 4.43 -4.25 -3.75
CA LEU A 70 5.48 -3.24 -3.86
C LEU A 70 6.16 -3.10 -2.50
N VAL A 71 7.47 -3.35 -2.46
CA VAL A 71 8.29 -3.37 -1.24
C VAL A 71 9.26 -2.19 -1.26
N ILE A 72 9.29 -1.43 -0.17
CA ILE A 72 10.38 -0.53 0.19
C ILE A 72 11.33 -1.31 1.10
N ASP A 73 12.54 -1.66 0.61
CA ASP A 73 13.52 -2.42 1.39
C ASP A 73 14.35 -1.48 2.27
N PRO A 74 14.25 -1.55 3.62
CA PRO A 74 15.02 -0.72 4.54
C PRO A 74 16.54 -0.98 4.50
N LYS A 75 16.99 -2.11 3.93
CA LYS A 75 18.42 -2.45 3.81
C LYS A 75 19.12 -1.62 2.74
N VAL A 76 18.40 -1.19 1.72
CA VAL A 76 18.91 -0.27 0.70
C VAL A 76 18.75 1.16 1.22
N LYS A 77 19.86 1.89 1.34
CA LYS A 77 19.83 3.27 1.83
C LYS A 77 19.48 4.24 0.72
N GLY A 78 18.81 5.32 1.06
CA GLY A 78 18.54 6.43 0.15
C GLY A 78 17.15 7.01 0.36
N ASP A 79 17.05 8.31 0.17
CA ASP A 79 15.79 9.05 0.11
C ASP A 79 15.40 9.22 -1.37
N VAL A 80 14.50 8.36 -1.82
CA VAL A 80 14.14 8.23 -3.24
C VAL A 80 12.63 8.11 -3.40
N HIS A 81 12.15 8.48 -4.58
CA HIS A 81 10.73 8.66 -4.84
C HIS A 81 10.36 8.04 -6.18
N ILE A 82 9.24 7.33 -6.19
CA ILE A 82 8.54 6.93 -7.42
C ILE A 82 7.16 7.56 -7.42
N GLU A 83 6.65 7.82 -8.62
CA GLU A 83 5.31 8.33 -8.80
C GLU A 83 4.63 7.70 -10.01
N THR A 84 3.31 7.70 -9.96
CA THR A 84 2.48 7.31 -11.09
C THR A 84 2.77 8.22 -12.29
N GLN A 85 2.85 7.65 -13.49
CA GLN A 85 2.91 8.40 -14.74
C GLN A 85 1.58 9.14 -14.99
N LYS A 86 0.47 8.52 -14.58
CA LYS A 86 -0.86 9.10 -14.63
C LYS A 86 -1.00 10.24 -13.61
N VAL A 87 -1.45 11.41 -14.08
CA VAL A 87 -1.97 12.47 -13.21
C VAL A 87 -3.36 12.06 -12.74
N LEU A 88 -3.57 12.06 -11.42
CA LEU A 88 -4.84 11.64 -10.83
C LEU A 88 -5.86 12.79 -10.80
N PRO A 89 -7.16 12.50 -10.98
CA PRO A 89 -8.20 13.52 -11.01
C PRO A 89 -8.26 14.30 -9.69
N LYS A 90 -8.83 15.49 -9.72
CA LYS A 90 -8.91 16.40 -8.57
C LYS A 90 -9.63 15.76 -7.37
N ASP A 91 -10.76 15.13 -7.65
CA ASP A 91 -11.54 14.40 -6.65
C ASP A 91 -11.29 12.90 -6.87
N VAL A 92 -10.57 12.27 -5.94
CA VAL A 92 -10.07 10.90 -6.11
C VAL A 92 -10.06 10.18 -4.78
N HIS A 93 -10.34 8.89 -4.81
CA HIS A 93 -10.19 7.98 -3.69
C HIS A 93 -9.19 6.91 -4.06
N ILE A 94 -8.04 6.91 -3.38
CA ILE A 94 -7.02 5.85 -3.45
C ILE A 94 -7.22 4.91 -2.26
N ARG A 95 -7.21 3.60 -2.53
CA ARG A 95 -7.26 2.56 -1.50
C ARG A 95 -6.13 1.56 -1.72
N PHE A 96 -5.49 1.13 -0.64
CA PHE A 96 -4.53 0.04 -0.67
C PHE A 96 -4.38 -0.62 0.69
N GLU A 97 -3.85 -1.83 0.69
CA GLU A 97 -3.38 -2.49 1.90
C GLU A 97 -1.87 -2.28 2.04
N PHE A 98 -1.41 -2.05 3.27
CA PHE A 98 0.02 -1.95 3.56
C PHE A 98 0.40 -2.64 4.85
N LYS A 99 1.69 -2.92 4.97
CA LYS A 99 2.35 -3.42 6.17
C LYS A 99 3.62 -2.60 6.39
N ALA A 100 3.72 -1.93 7.52
CA ALA A 100 4.85 -1.08 7.89
C ALA A 100 5.69 -1.74 8.98
N ASP A 101 7.01 -1.63 8.90
CA ASP A 101 7.90 -2.08 9.99
C ASP A 101 7.97 -1.04 11.13
N ALA A 102 8.65 -1.41 12.22
CA ALA A 102 8.81 -0.55 13.40
C ALA A 102 9.57 0.76 13.17
N LYS A 103 10.31 0.88 12.07
CA LYS A 103 11.10 2.06 11.71
C LYS A 103 10.50 2.83 10.54
N CYS A 104 9.32 2.43 10.06
CA CYS A 104 8.69 3.03 8.91
C CYS A 104 8.42 4.51 9.18
N ASN A 105 8.99 5.34 8.32
CA ASN A 105 8.71 6.74 8.14
C ASN A 105 8.86 7.04 6.66
N ASN A 106 7.85 6.63 5.90
CA ASN A 106 7.76 6.80 4.46
C ASN A 106 6.57 7.72 4.16
N ASP A 107 6.62 8.48 3.07
CA ASP A 107 5.61 9.50 2.79
C ASP A 107 4.79 9.19 1.54
N LEU A 108 3.53 9.57 1.58
CA LEU A 108 2.65 9.68 0.42
C LEU A 108 2.45 11.14 0.05
N PHE A 109 2.45 11.46 -1.25
CA PHE A 109 2.10 12.78 -1.74
C PHE A 109 1.00 12.69 -2.78
N LEU A 110 0.03 13.60 -2.66
CA LEU A 110 -1.09 13.76 -3.59
C LEU A 110 -1.67 15.16 -3.47
N HIS A 111 -1.87 15.85 -4.60
CA HIS A 111 -2.48 17.18 -4.65
C HIS A 111 -1.86 18.15 -3.63
N GLY A 112 -0.53 18.21 -3.55
CA GLY A 112 0.18 19.08 -2.61
C GLY A 112 0.10 18.68 -1.12
N THR A 113 -0.53 17.54 -0.79
CA THR A 113 -0.51 16.97 0.56
C THR A 113 0.70 16.07 0.78
N LYS A 114 1.07 15.89 2.06
CA LYS A 114 2.05 14.92 2.53
C LYS A 114 1.47 14.13 3.70
N PHE A 115 1.51 12.80 3.59
CA PHE A 115 1.08 11.88 4.65
C PHE A 115 2.20 10.91 5.02
N ASP A 116 2.70 11.06 6.24
CA ASP A 116 3.78 10.28 6.83
C ASP A 116 3.20 8.96 7.41
N ILE A 117 3.57 7.83 6.81
CA ILE A 117 3.27 6.49 7.34
C ILE A 117 4.32 6.19 8.42
N SER A 118 4.04 6.62 9.65
CA SER A 118 4.87 6.31 10.82
C SER A 118 4.08 6.32 12.14
N LYS A 119 4.56 5.56 13.13
CA LYS A 119 3.98 5.55 14.49
C LYS A 119 3.98 6.92 15.17
N ALA A 120 4.93 7.79 14.80
CA ALA A 120 4.99 9.14 15.35
C ALA A 120 3.83 10.02 14.88
N ASN A 121 3.29 9.75 13.69
CA ASN A 121 2.25 10.57 13.06
C ASN A 121 0.87 9.90 13.02
N VAL A 122 0.81 8.56 13.11
CA VAL A 122 -0.41 7.76 12.99
C VAL A 122 -0.49 6.82 14.20
N LYS A 123 -1.33 7.15 15.18
CA LYS A 123 -1.42 6.41 16.46
C LYS A 123 -2.01 5.01 16.27
N GLU A 124 -2.86 4.85 15.27
CA GLU A 124 -3.59 3.64 14.93
C GLU A 124 -2.75 2.67 14.08
N LEU A 125 -1.52 3.05 13.71
CA LEU A 125 -0.61 2.24 12.92
C LEU A 125 -0.11 1.02 13.72
N LYS A 126 -0.28 -0.16 13.13
CA LYS A 126 0.14 -1.46 13.66
C LYS A 126 1.34 -1.95 12.87
N GLU A 127 2.43 -2.23 13.58
CA GLU A 127 3.63 -2.81 13.00
C GLU A 127 3.36 -4.21 12.48
N ASP A 128 4.00 -4.54 11.35
CA ASP A 128 4.02 -5.87 10.75
C ASP A 128 2.64 -6.53 10.56
N THR A 129 1.59 -5.70 10.51
CA THR A 129 0.20 -6.09 10.33
C THR A 129 -0.36 -5.43 9.08
N TRP A 130 -1.13 -6.17 8.29
CA TRP A 130 -1.85 -5.59 7.16
C TRP A 130 -2.94 -4.65 7.66
N GLN A 131 -2.91 -3.41 7.17
CA GLN A 131 -3.94 -2.41 7.38
C GLN A 131 -4.36 -1.80 6.05
N THR A 132 -5.59 -1.32 5.96
CA THR A 132 -6.11 -0.64 4.77
C THR A 132 -6.01 0.87 4.96
N LEU A 133 -5.37 1.56 4.02
CA LEU A 133 -5.41 3.02 3.94
C LEU A 133 -6.35 3.46 2.82
N ASP A 134 -7.29 4.34 3.17
CA ASP A 134 -8.06 5.13 2.22
C ASP A 134 -7.54 6.58 2.24
N VAL A 135 -7.15 7.09 1.07
CA VAL A 135 -6.80 8.50 0.84
C VAL A 135 -7.89 9.09 -0.06
N ILE A 136 -8.74 9.94 0.51
CA ILE A 136 -9.90 10.50 -0.16
C ILE A 136 -9.70 12.01 -0.30
N VAL A 137 -9.48 12.47 -1.53
CA VAL A 137 -9.45 13.90 -1.85
C VAL A 137 -10.79 14.28 -2.47
N LYS A 138 -11.49 15.23 -1.84
CA LYS A 138 -12.73 15.80 -2.36
C LYS A 138 -12.87 17.24 -1.90
N ALA A 139 -13.30 18.13 -2.80
CA ALA A 139 -13.61 19.53 -2.48
C ALA A 139 -12.49 20.21 -1.66
N ASN A 140 -11.25 20.11 -2.14
CA ASN A 140 -10.07 20.77 -1.55
C ASN A 140 -9.69 20.26 -0.14
N LYS A 141 -10.03 19.02 0.18
CA LYS A 141 -9.69 18.36 1.45
C LYS A 141 -9.28 16.92 1.20
N ALA A 142 -8.18 16.50 1.82
CA ALA A 142 -7.72 15.12 1.86
C ALA A 142 -8.04 14.50 3.23
N GLU A 143 -8.75 13.39 3.22
CA GLU A 143 -9.06 12.56 4.37
C GLU A 143 -8.27 11.26 4.29
N PHE A 144 -7.63 10.88 5.39
CA PHE A 144 -6.87 9.65 5.52
C PHE A 144 -7.55 8.77 6.55
N LYS A 145 -7.94 7.56 6.14
CA LYS A 145 -8.59 6.59 7.01
C LYS A 145 -7.77 5.31 7.07
N LEU A 146 -7.54 4.82 8.28
CA LEU A 146 -6.87 3.56 8.54
C LEU A 146 -7.88 2.55 9.08
N ASP A 147 -8.04 1.43 8.38
CA ASP A 147 -9.04 0.40 8.69
C ASP A 147 -10.46 1.01 8.88
N GLY A 148 -10.78 2.02 8.06
CA GLY A 148 -12.05 2.76 8.10
C GLY A 148 -12.13 3.90 9.13
N ALA A 149 -11.22 3.97 10.11
CA ALA A 149 -11.17 5.04 11.11
C ALA A 149 -10.43 6.27 10.57
N MET A 150 -10.97 7.47 10.78
CA MET A 150 -10.31 8.72 10.38
C MET A 150 -9.06 8.97 11.23
N VAL A 151 -7.89 9.09 10.59
CA VAL A 151 -6.61 9.33 11.30
C VAL A 151 -6.02 10.72 11.01
N LYS A 152 -6.33 11.31 9.85
CA LYS A 152 -5.82 12.64 9.49
C LYS A 152 -6.72 13.33 8.47
N THR A 153 -6.78 14.65 8.57
CA THR A 153 -7.42 15.52 7.57
C THR A 153 -6.45 16.64 7.22
N ILE A 154 -6.26 16.89 5.93
CA ILE A 154 -5.35 17.92 5.42
C ILE A 154 -6.12 18.77 4.41
N ALA A 155 -6.12 20.09 4.58
CA ALA A 155 -6.63 21.00 3.56
C ALA A 155 -5.71 20.98 2.35
N THR A 156 -6.27 20.95 1.14
CA THR A 156 -5.49 21.00 -0.10
C THR A 156 -6.13 21.94 -1.10
N LYS A 157 -5.36 22.89 -1.64
CA LYS A 157 -5.76 23.65 -2.84
C LYS A 157 -5.18 23.04 -4.12
N GLY A 158 -4.58 21.86 -4.00
CA GLY A 158 -3.68 21.30 -4.99
C GLY A 158 -4.39 20.93 -6.28
N GLU A 159 -3.81 21.37 -7.39
CA GLU A 159 -4.15 20.91 -8.72
C GLU A 159 -3.92 19.39 -8.85
N PRO A 160 -4.56 18.72 -9.83
CA PRO A 160 -4.27 17.32 -10.18
C PRO A 160 -2.76 17.03 -10.24
N THR A 161 -2.30 16.00 -9.52
CA THR A 161 -0.91 15.53 -9.53
C THR A 161 -0.84 14.03 -9.73
N SER A 162 0.34 13.53 -10.07
CA SER A 162 0.67 12.12 -9.82
C SER A 162 0.53 11.78 -8.33
N PHE A 163 0.19 10.52 -8.03
CA PHE A 163 0.42 9.93 -6.71
C PHE A 163 1.87 9.49 -6.56
N ARG A 164 2.53 9.90 -5.48
CA ARG A 164 3.95 9.66 -5.23
C ARG A 164 4.16 8.97 -3.89
N ILE A 165 5.11 8.03 -3.88
CA ILE A 165 5.60 7.34 -2.68
C ILE A 165 7.08 7.71 -2.49
N ARG A 166 7.43 8.16 -1.29
CA ARG A 166 8.81 8.38 -0.85
C ARG A 166 9.25 7.24 0.04
N ALA A 167 10.42 6.70 -0.27
CA ALA A 167 11.12 5.75 0.56
C ALA A 167 12.19 6.48 1.38
N GLU A 168 11.83 7.01 2.55
CA GLU A 168 12.75 7.76 3.43
C GLU A 168 13.38 6.82 4.47
N PHE A 169 12.60 6.29 5.43
CA PHE A 169 13.08 5.35 6.45
C PHE A 169 12.17 4.15 6.66
N GLY A 170 12.77 3.01 7.04
CA GLY A 170 12.07 1.78 7.37
C GLY A 170 11.41 1.10 6.17
N GLY A 171 10.92 -0.11 6.44
CA GLY A 171 10.26 -0.98 5.47
C GLY A 171 8.77 -0.71 5.36
N LEU A 172 8.28 -0.82 4.12
CA LEU A 172 6.88 -0.73 3.79
C LEU A 172 6.56 -1.74 2.69
N VAL A 173 5.49 -2.50 2.85
CA VAL A 173 4.97 -3.39 1.82
C VAL A 173 3.58 -2.91 1.47
N VAL A 174 3.29 -2.72 0.18
CA VAL A 174 2.01 -2.22 -0.34
C VAL A 174 1.42 -3.24 -1.31
N ARG A 175 0.11 -3.45 -1.28
CA ARG A 175 -0.62 -4.26 -2.26
C ARG A 175 -2.03 -3.73 -2.47
N LYS A 176 -2.72 -4.28 -3.49
CA LYS A 176 -4.10 -3.91 -3.85
C LYS A 176 -4.28 -2.39 -4.02
N LEU A 177 -3.28 -1.72 -4.59
CA LEU A 177 -3.28 -0.28 -4.74
C LEU A 177 -4.12 0.13 -5.97
N GLN A 178 -5.21 0.82 -5.69
CA GLN A 178 -6.29 1.12 -6.63
C GLN A 178 -6.86 2.52 -6.40
N MET A 179 -7.56 3.05 -7.40
CA MET A 179 -8.22 4.35 -7.34
C MET A 179 -9.62 4.32 -7.93
N ILE A 180 -10.48 5.22 -7.48
CA ILE A 180 -11.72 5.61 -8.15
C ILE A 180 -11.83 7.13 -8.18
N GLU A 181 -12.33 7.69 -9.28
CA GLU A 181 -12.66 9.11 -9.36
C GLU A 181 -13.93 9.37 -8.56
N VAL A 182 -13.90 10.40 -7.71
CA VAL A 182 -15.04 10.75 -6.87
C VAL A 182 -15.87 11.79 -7.60
N LYS A 183 -17.15 11.46 -7.84
CA LYS A 183 -18.12 12.38 -8.42
C LYS A 183 -18.73 13.32 -7.38
#